data_AF-A0A6A5YD68-F1
#
_entry.id   AF-A0A6A5YD68-F1
#
_cell.length_a   1.000
_cell.length_b   1.000
_cell.length_c   1.000
_cell.angle_alpha   90.00
_cell.angle_beta   90.00
_cell.angle_gamma   90.00
#
_symmetry.space_group_name_H-M   'P 1'
#
loop_
_entity.id
_entity.type
_entity.pdbx_description
1 polymer ?
#
loop_
_entity_poly.entity_id
_entity_poly.type
_entity_poly.pdbx_seq_one_letter_code
_entity_poly.pdbx_strand_id
1 'polypeptide(L)'
;MTVSDKVLNVLVDSSECLYRIRRDTGRASRIVYVCLEDPTIIPEDDRTYGPSLLTHLQKLPEWNQTWTTLTIYTSDAQIQCRADAFRPPALQQSQCPGNYPLYQITELATLRLFRQRVSEVQLGSTAGILKVATFAHDIPLLLREV
;
A
#
# COMPACT_ATOMS: atom_id res chain seq x y z
N MET A 1 -1.34 -1.24 21.80
CA MET A 1 -1.75 -0.77 20.46
C MET A 1 -2.84 -1.70 19.95
N THR A 2 -3.92 -1.15 19.38
CA THR A 2 -5.06 -1.90 18.84
C THR A 2 -4.66 -2.61 17.55
N VAL A 3 -5.16 -3.83 17.33
CA VAL A 3 -4.96 -4.50 16.03
C VAL A 3 -5.82 -3.79 14.99
N SER A 4 -5.20 -3.22 13.97
CA SER A 4 -5.91 -2.51 12.90
C SER A 4 -5.14 -2.63 11.59
N ASP A 5 -5.78 -3.20 10.57
CA ASP A 5 -5.26 -3.19 9.22
C ASP A 5 -5.88 -2.02 8.46
N LYS A 6 -5.09 -1.31 7.64
CA LYS A 6 -5.55 -0.19 6.81
C LYS A 6 -4.99 -0.30 5.40
N VAL A 7 -5.87 -0.29 4.42
CA VAL A 7 -5.49 -0.18 3.01
C VAL A 7 -5.00 1.24 2.76
N LEU A 8 -3.76 1.35 2.27
CA LEU A 8 -3.11 2.63 2.00
C LEU A 8 -3.20 3.02 0.53
N ASN A 9 -3.12 2.03 -0.36
CA ASN A 9 -3.23 2.24 -1.79
C ASN A 9 -3.78 0.98 -2.47
N VAL A 10 -4.45 1.19 -3.60
CA VAL A 10 -5.04 0.17 -4.44
C VAL A 10 -4.69 0.47 -5.89
N LEU A 11 -4.15 -0.51 -6.59
CA LEU A 11 -3.99 -0.51 -8.04
C LEU A 11 -4.82 -1.68 -8.58
N VAL A 12 -5.86 -1.39 -9.36
CA VAL A 12 -6.68 -2.42 -10.00
C VAL A 12 -6.42 -2.35 -11.49
N ASP A 13 -6.05 -3.48 -12.07
CA ASP A 13 -6.07 -3.75 -13.51
C ASP A 13 -7.14 -4.82 -13.80
N SER A 14 -7.46 -4.97 -15.08
CA SER A 14 -8.31 -6.01 -15.63
C SER A 14 -7.82 -7.44 -15.34
N SER A 15 -6.50 -7.64 -15.21
CA SER A 15 -5.89 -8.94 -14.97
C SER A 15 -5.40 -9.16 -13.53
N GLU A 16 -5.04 -8.11 -12.80
CA GLU A 16 -4.51 -8.24 -11.44
C GLU A 16 -4.85 -7.03 -10.56
N CYS A 17 -4.85 -7.23 -9.25
CA CYS A 17 -4.94 -6.13 -8.28
C CYS A 17 -3.71 -6.13 -7.36
N LEU A 18 -3.13 -4.96 -7.12
CA LEU A 18 -2.06 -4.77 -6.15
C LEU A 18 -2.50 -3.83 -5.03
N TYR A 19 -2.45 -4.33 -3.80
CA TYR A 19 -2.83 -3.61 -2.60
C TYR A 19 -1.63 -3.33 -1.71
N ARG A 20 -1.51 -2.10 -1.24
CA ARG A 20 -0.53 -1.71 -0.23
C ARG A 20 -1.25 -1.49 1.09
N ILE A 21 -0.91 -2.28 2.11
CA ILE A 21 -1.66 -2.35 3.37
C ILE A 21 -0.71 -2.09 4.54
N ARG A 22 -1.13 -1.23 5.46
CA ARG A 22 -0.50 -1.13 6.78
C ARG A 22 -1.16 -2.12 7.71
N ARG A 23 -0.35 -2.98 8.32
CA ARG A 23 -0.79 -3.92 9.34
C ARG A 23 -0.27 -3.47 10.68
N ASP A 24 -1.17 -2.96 11.52
CA ASP A 24 -0.88 -2.61 12.90
C ASP A 24 -1.19 -3.84 13.75
N THR A 25 -0.20 -4.69 13.96
CA THR A 25 -0.28 -5.75 14.98
C THR A 25 0.06 -5.10 16.32
N GLY A 26 -0.59 -5.44 17.43
CA GLY A 26 -0.42 -4.71 18.71
C GLY A 26 1.03 -4.57 19.24
N ARG A 27 2.01 -5.22 18.60
CA ARG A 27 3.46 -5.15 18.84
C ARG A 27 4.25 -4.31 17.82
N ALA A 28 3.78 -4.19 16.57
CA ALA A 28 4.49 -3.52 15.49
C ALA A 28 3.55 -3.11 14.35
N SER A 29 3.86 -1.97 13.73
CA SER A 29 3.29 -1.55 12.45
C SER A 29 4.21 -1.97 11.32
N ARG A 30 3.66 -2.61 10.27
CA ARG A 30 4.43 -2.95 9.05
C ARG A 30 3.63 -2.70 7.78
N ILE A 31 4.33 -2.41 6.69
CA ILE A 31 3.73 -2.34 5.36
C ILE A 31 3.88 -3.69 4.68
N VAL A 32 2.78 -4.17 4.11
CA VAL A 32 2.74 -5.39 3.31
C VAL A 32 2.09 -5.12 1.96
N TYR A 33 2.33 -6.01 1.01
CA TYR A 33 1.76 -5.96 -0.32
C TYR A 33 0.97 -7.23 -0.61
N VAL A 34 -0.21 -7.08 -1.20
CA VAL A 34 -1.05 -8.21 -1.61
C VAL A 34 -1.28 -8.08 -3.11
N CYS A 35 -0.86 -9.09 -3.86
CA CYS A 35 -1.18 -9.24 -5.27
C CYS A 35 -2.32 -10.25 -5.42
N LEU A 36 -3.35 -9.87 -6.16
CA LEU A 36 -4.46 -10.73 -6.54
C LEU A 36 -4.35 -11.00 -8.04
N GLU A 37 -3.87 -12.19 -8.41
CA GLU A 37 -3.70 -12.60 -9.83
C GLU A 37 -5.03 -12.95 -10.50
N ASP A 38 -6.08 -13.18 -9.70
CA ASP A 38 -7.44 -13.39 -10.18
C ASP A 38 -8.38 -12.40 -9.47
N PRO A 39 -8.69 -11.25 -10.10
CA PRO A 39 -9.57 -10.24 -9.53
C PRO A 39 -10.94 -10.79 -9.12
N THR A 40 -11.42 -11.87 -9.73
CA THR A 40 -12.76 -12.44 -9.47
C THR A 40 -12.91 -13.05 -8.08
N ILE A 41 -11.80 -13.34 -7.40
CA ILE A 41 -11.77 -13.82 -6.01
C ILE A 41 -12.47 -12.83 -5.06
N ILE A 42 -12.39 -11.53 -5.35
CA ILE A 42 -13.06 -10.48 -4.58
C ILE A 42 -14.13 -9.83 -5.46
N PRO A 43 -15.38 -9.68 -4.98
CA PRO A 43 -16.43 -8.98 -5.71
C PRO A 43 -15.98 -7.59 -6.15
N GLU A 44 -16.33 -7.18 -7.37
CA GLU A 44 -15.85 -5.94 -7.98
C GLU A 44 -16.06 -4.70 -7.08
N ASP A 45 -17.24 -4.57 -6.49
CA ASP A 45 -17.61 -3.47 -5.59
C ASP A 45 -16.74 -3.43 -4.31
N ASP A 46 -16.19 -4.57 -3.89
CA ASP A 46 -15.39 -4.69 -2.68
C ASP A 46 -13.89 -4.48 -2.93
N ARG A 47 -13.43 -4.47 -4.19
CA ARG A 47 -11.99 -4.39 -4.55
C ARG A 47 -11.36 -3.04 -4.21
N THR A 48 -12.15 -1.96 -4.22
CA THR A 48 -11.64 -0.59 -4.07
C THR A 48 -11.95 0.01 -2.69
N TYR A 49 -13.00 -0.48 -2.01
CA TYR A 49 -13.33 -0.05 -0.66
C TYR A 49 -12.54 -0.83 0.39
N GLY A 50 -11.56 -0.17 0.99
CA GLY A 50 -10.58 -0.79 1.89
C GLY A 50 -11.17 -1.69 2.99
N PRO A 51 -12.21 -1.28 3.73
CA PRO A 51 -12.84 -2.12 4.75
C PRO A 51 -13.45 -3.42 4.22
N SER A 52 -14.14 -3.38 3.07
CA SER A 52 -14.70 -4.57 2.42
C SER A 52 -13.58 -5.51 1.97
N LEU A 53 -12.58 -4.97 1.27
CA LEU A 53 -11.39 -5.72 0.84
C LEU A 53 -10.74 -6.46 2.02
N LEU A 54 -10.47 -5.76 3.12
CA LEU A 54 -9.85 -6.36 4.30
C LEU A 54 -10.69 -7.48 4.90
N THR A 55 -12.02 -7.37 4.87
CA THR A 55 -12.93 -8.42 5.36
C THR A 55 -12.76 -9.72 4.57
N HIS A 56 -12.48 -9.65 3.27
CA HIS A 56 -12.19 -10.83 2.46
C HIS A 56 -10.79 -11.37 2.71
N LEU A 57 -9.78 -10.49 2.71
CA LEU A 57 -8.38 -10.90 2.91
C LEU A 57 -8.13 -11.53 4.28
N GLN A 58 -8.79 -11.03 5.33
CA GLN A 58 -8.65 -11.53 6.71
C GLN A 58 -9.21 -12.95 6.91
N LYS A 59 -10.03 -13.46 5.99
CA LYS A 59 -10.53 -14.84 6.03
C LYS A 59 -9.50 -15.86 5.55
N LEU A 60 -8.45 -15.42 4.86
CA LEU A 60 -7.41 -16.30 4.34
C LEU A 60 -6.53 -16.81 5.50
N PRO A 61 -6.26 -18.12 5.59
CA PRO A 61 -5.41 -18.69 6.64
C PRO A 61 -4.03 -18.04 6.72
N GLU A 62 -3.47 -17.66 5.58
CA GLU A 62 -2.16 -17.03 5.44
C GLU A 62 -2.15 -15.59 5.96
N TRP A 63 -3.31 -14.92 6.08
CA TRP A 63 -3.37 -13.54 6.52
C TRP A 63 -2.69 -13.33 7.87
N ASN A 64 -2.90 -14.24 8.82
CA ASN A 64 -2.36 -14.11 10.18
C ASN A 64 -0.91 -14.58 10.33
N GLN A 65 -0.28 -15.04 9.24
CA GLN A 65 1.12 -15.47 9.22
C GLN A 65 2.08 -14.28 9.06
N THR A 66 3.38 -14.58 9.09
CA THR A 66 4.44 -13.60 8.84
C THR A 66 4.87 -13.64 7.37
N TRP A 67 4.67 -12.54 6.67
CA TRP A 67 5.02 -12.33 5.27
C TRP A 67 5.12 -10.82 4.98
N THR A 68 5.83 -10.46 3.91
CA THR A 68 5.94 -9.09 3.41
C THR A 68 5.10 -8.91 2.16
N THR A 69 5.07 -9.91 1.29
CA THR A 69 4.19 -9.96 0.13
C THR A 69 3.31 -11.21 0.15
N LEU A 70 2.09 -11.12 -0.34
CA LEU A 70 1.17 -12.24 -0.46
C LEU A 70 0.58 -12.24 -1.86
N THR A 71 0.76 -13.33 -2.60
CA THR A 71 0.09 -13.54 -3.88
C THR A 71 -1.12 -14.43 -3.65
N ILE A 72 -2.29 -14.03 -4.14
CA ILE A 72 -3.54 -14.76 -4.04
C ILE A 72 -4.01 -15.08 -5.46
N TYR A 73 -4.31 -16.35 -5.71
CA TYR A 73 -4.66 -16.84 -7.03
C TYR A 73 -5.63 -18.02 -6.92
N THR A 74 -6.32 -18.33 -8.01
CA THR A 74 -7.20 -19.49 -8.09
C THR A 74 -6.47 -20.64 -8.76
N SER A 75 -6.46 -21.81 -8.12
CA SER A 75 -5.99 -23.08 -8.71
C SER A 75 -7.03 -24.16 -8.45
N ASP A 76 -7.44 -24.89 -9.48
CA ASP A 76 -8.46 -25.95 -9.38
C ASP A 76 -9.75 -25.51 -8.66
N ALA A 77 -10.21 -24.30 -8.98
CA ALA A 77 -11.37 -23.63 -8.35
C ALA A 77 -11.24 -23.42 -6.82
N GLN A 78 -10.04 -23.50 -6.27
CA GLN A 78 -9.73 -23.18 -4.89
C GLN A 78 -8.83 -21.94 -4.82
N ILE A 79 -9.07 -21.10 -3.82
CA ILE A 79 -8.20 -19.96 -3.53
C ILE A 79 -6.92 -20.50 -2.89
N GLN A 80 -5.78 -20.12 -3.47
CA GLN A 80 -4.45 -20.45 -2.99
C GLN A 80 -3.67 -19.18 -2.69
N CYS A 81 -2.73 -19.29 -1.75
CA CYS A 81 -1.88 -18.18 -1.36
C CYS A 81 -0.39 -18.57 -1.44
N ARG A 82 0.44 -17.62 -1.85
CA ARG A 82 1.90 -17.78 -1.86
C ARG A 82 2.54 -16.56 -1.21
N ALA A 83 3.13 -16.77 -0.03
CA ALA A 83 3.85 -15.73 0.69
C ALA A 83 5.21 -15.46 0.05
N ASP A 84 5.62 -14.19 0.04
CA ASP A 84 6.94 -13.69 -0.34
C ASP A 84 7.43 -14.11 -1.74
N ALA A 85 6.49 -14.36 -2.66
CA ALA A 85 6.76 -14.75 -4.04
C ALA A 85 7.36 -13.64 -4.90
N PHE A 86 7.13 -12.39 -4.51
CA PHE A 86 7.65 -11.21 -5.19
C PHE A 86 8.23 -10.23 -4.18
N ARG A 87 9.07 -9.31 -4.67
CA ARG A 87 9.62 -8.24 -3.85
C ARG A 87 8.65 -7.06 -3.83
N PRO A 88 8.50 -6.36 -2.69
CA PRO A 88 7.80 -5.08 -2.65
C PRO A 88 8.23 -4.17 -3.80
N PRO A 89 7.29 -3.48 -4.47
CA PRO A 89 7.62 -2.48 -5.46
C PRO A 89 8.59 -1.46 -4.87
N ALA A 90 9.74 -1.29 -5.52
CA ALA A 90 10.77 -0.36 -5.10
C ALA A 90 11.38 0.32 -6.33
N LEU A 91 11.56 1.63 -6.25
CA LEU A 91 12.34 2.37 -7.24
C LEU A 91 13.80 1.93 -7.13
N GLN A 92 14.40 1.57 -8.27
CA GLN A 92 15.83 1.35 -8.35
C GLN A 92 16.55 2.70 -8.31
N GLN A 93 17.72 2.77 -7.66
CA GLN A 93 18.49 4.01 -7.59
C GLN A 93 18.82 4.60 -8.96
N SER A 94 18.98 3.73 -9.98
CA SER A 94 19.20 4.13 -11.38
C SER A 94 18.00 4.83 -12.02
N GLN A 95 16.80 4.68 -11.46
CA GLN A 95 15.57 5.34 -11.90
C GLN A 95 15.31 6.66 -11.16
N CYS A 96 16.05 6.92 -10.08
CA CYS A 96 15.97 8.17 -9.35
C CYS A 96 16.70 9.27 -10.12
N PRO A 97 16.11 10.47 -10.32
CA PRO A 97 16.75 11.59 -11.02
C PRO A 97 18.05 12.11 -10.36
N GLY A 98 18.36 11.63 -9.15
CA GLY A 98 19.51 12.05 -8.36
C GLY A 98 19.64 11.20 -7.10
N ASN A 99 20.62 11.56 -6.28
CA ASN A 99 20.83 10.94 -4.98
C ASN A 99 20.05 11.74 -3.92
N TYR A 100 18.92 11.19 -3.48
CA TYR A 100 18.04 11.82 -2.49
C TYR A 100 18.05 11.02 -1.19
N PRO A 101 17.93 11.68 -0.02
CA PRO A 101 17.70 10.97 1.24
C PRO A 101 16.42 10.14 1.16
N LEU A 102 16.49 8.90 1.63
CA LEU A 102 15.33 8.02 1.74
C LEU A 102 14.63 8.26 3.07
N TYR A 103 13.31 8.44 3.02
CA TYR A 103 12.47 8.59 4.20
C TYR A 103 11.44 7.47 4.28
N GLN A 104 11.29 6.90 5.47
CA GLN A 104 10.16 6.03 5.77
C GLN A 104 8.91 6.90 5.95
N ILE A 105 8.06 6.97 4.92
CA ILE A 105 6.87 7.84 4.93
C ILE A 105 5.97 7.58 6.16
N THR A 106 5.94 6.35 6.68
CA THR A 106 5.15 5.98 7.88
C THR A 106 5.70 6.56 9.18
N GLU A 107 6.97 6.95 9.21
CA GLU A 107 7.63 7.56 10.38
C GLU A 107 7.54 9.08 10.34
N LEU A 108 7.08 9.65 9.23
CA LEU A 108 6.89 11.09 9.09
C LEU A 108 5.66 11.54 9.88
N ALA A 109 5.90 12.24 10.99
CA ALA A 109 4.83 12.83 11.78
C ALA A 109 4.09 13.88 10.94
N THR A 110 2.79 13.69 10.77
CA THR A 110 1.93 14.68 10.08
C THR A 110 1.65 15.84 11.03
N LEU A 111 2.16 17.01 10.70
CA LEU A 111 1.92 18.25 11.45
C LEU A 111 0.56 18.84 11.07
N ARG A 112 0.21 18.80 9.77
CA ARG A 112 -1.04 19.31 9.24
C ARG A 112 -1.47 18.52 8.01
N LEU A 113 -2.75 18.12 7.95
CA LEU A 113 -3.34 17.51 6.77
C LEU A 113 -4.04 18.61 5.94
N PHE A 114 -3.65 18.79 4.68
CA PHE A 114 -4.33 19.73 3.77
C PHE A 114 -5.40 19.00 2.95
N ARG A 115 -5.00 17.89 2.31
CA ARG A 115 -5.84 17.01 1.48
C ARG A 115 -5.38 15.57 1.62
N GLN A 116 -6.16 14.62 1.09
CA GLN A 116 -5.86 13.20 1.18
C GLN A 116 -4.44 12.81 0.71
N ARG A 117 -3.86 13.57 -0.23
CA ARG A 117 -2.51 13.33 -0.80
C ARG A 117 -1.49 14.44 -0.51
N VAL A 118 -1.86 15.42 0.32
CA VAL A 118 -1.01 16.59 0.62
C VAL A 118 -1.05 16.89 2.11
N SER A 119 0.12 16.80 2.75
CA SER A 119 0.28 17.07 4.18
C SER A 119 1.59 17.79 4.48
N GLU A 120 1.60 18.57 5.55
CA GLU A 120 2.82 19.04 6.19
C GLU A 120 3.33 17.96 7.14
N VAL A 121 4.62 17.65 7.05
CA VAL A 121 5.27 16.60 7.82
C VAL A 121 6.57 17.09 8.44
N GLN A 122 6.94 16.49 9.57
CA GLN A 122 8.23 16.72 10.20
C GLN A 122 9.32 15.90 9.50
N LEU A 123 10.36 16.58 9.01
CA LEU A 123 11.58 16.03 8.40
C LEU A 123 12.79 16.39 9.27
N GLY A 124 13.16 15.50 10.20
CA GLY A 124 14.23 15.78 11.16
C GLY A 124 13.90 17.02 12.01
N SER A 125 14.73 18.06 11.91
CA SER A 125 14.51 19.34 12.62
C SER A 125 13.68 20.37 11.81
N THR A 126 13.24 20.04 10.60
CA THR A 126 12.52 20.95 9.70
C THR A 126 11.14 20.44 9.34
N ALA A 127 10.21 21.32 8.97
CA ALA A 127 8.94 20.93 8.37
C ALA A 127 9.06 20.90 6.84
N GLY A 128 8.29 20.04 6.18
CA GLY A 128 8.20 19.96 4.72
C GLY A 128 6.82 19.54 4.24
N ILE A 129 6.54 19.72 2.96
CA ILE A 129 5.28 19.31 2.33
C ILE A 129 5.46 17.95 1.65
N LEU A 130 4.72 16.95 2.11
CA LEU A 130 4.58 15.66 1.47
C LEU A 130 3.43 15.70 0.46
N LYS A 131 3.76 15.45 -0.81
CA LYS A 131 2.77 15.22 -1.89
C LYS A 131 2.93 13.80 -2.41
N VAL A 132 1.85 13.04 -2.46
CA VAL A 132 1.85 11.65 -2.94
C VAL A 132 1.14 11.58 -4.29
N ALA A 133 1.89 11.26 -5.34
CA ALA A 133 1.35 10.94 -6.67
C ALA A 133 1.09 9.43 -6.75
N THR A 134 -0.15 9.03 -7.04
CA THR A 134 -0.46 7.60 -7.27
C THR A 134 -0.01 7.19 -8.67
N PHE A 135 -0.21 8.08 -9.65
CA PHE A 135 0.16 7.86 -11.04
C PHE A 135 1.12 8.95 -11.53
N ALA A 136 1.94 8.63 -12.53
CA ALA A 136 2.87 9.60 -13.12
C ALA A 136 2.14 10.83 -13.69
N HIS A 137 0.93 10.66 -14.23
CA HIS A 137 0.13 11.77 -14.77
C HIS A 137 -0.42 12.71 -13.70
N ASP A 138 -0.43 12.33 -12.41
CA ASP A 138 -0.78 13.22 -11.31
C ASP A 138 0.32 14.27 -11.06
N ILE A 139 1.58 13.98 -11.41
CA ILE A 139 2.75 14.78 -11.04
C ILE A 139 2.63 16.23 -11.53
N PRO A 140 2.30 16.53 -12.81
CA PRO A 140 2.20 17.90 -13.28
C PRO A 140 1.14 18.73 -12.54
N LEU A 141 0.06 18.10 -12.09
CA LEU A 141 -0.99 18.76 -11.31
C LEU A 141 -0.54 19.03 -9.88
N LEU A 142 0.04 18.02 -9.21
CA LEU A 142 0.56 18.14 -7.84
C LEU A 142 1.67 19.19 -7.74
N LEU A 143 2.50 19.36 -8.77
CA LEU A 143 3.53 20.40 -8.82
C LEU A 143 2.95 21.82 -8.81
N ARG A 144 1.72 22.01 -9.31
CA ARG A 144 1.05 23.33 -9.39
C ARG A 144 0.20 23.65 -8.16
N GLU A 145 -0.07 22.67 -7.29
CA GLU A 145 -0.77 22.92 -6.04
C GLU A 145 0.11 23.79 -5.13
N VAL A 146 -0.39 24.98 -4.75
CA VAL A 146 0.28 25.94 -3.87
C VAL A 146 -0.19 25.75 -2.43
#